data_AF-A0AAW3V657-F1
#
_entry.id   AF-A0AAW3V657-F1
#
_cell.length_a   1.000
_cell.length_b   1.000
_cell.length_c   1.000
_cell.angle_alpha   90.00
_cell.angle_beta   90.00
_cell.angle_gamma   90.00
#
_symmetry.space_group_name_H-M   'P 1'
#
loop_
_entity.id
_entity.type
_entity.pdbx_description
1 polymer ?
#
loop_
_entity_poly.entity_id
_entity_poly.type
_entity_poly.pdbx_seq_one_letter_code
_entity_poly.pdbx_strand_id
1 'polypeptide(L)'
;MRLLKIAMLAAMLLPLTSHATLGGAPSASPSSPIMLRATPQSAASASTGSANTPSTAPYTMRESRDANGVTIREYVLPSNVVFAVRWEGPIRPDMTALLGSYFPNYVSAGESRARGTGPLIEGNGDFRIESAGRLGHFFGIAYLPRLMPAHVLAKDLQ
;
A
#
# COMPACT_ATOMS: atom_id res chain seq x y z
N MET A 1 -39.49 -47.48 -1.35
CA MET A 1 -38.73 -47.34 -0.09
C MET A 1 -37.67 -46.27 -0.27
N ARG A 2 -37.78 -45.19 0.51
CA ARG A 2 -36.72 -44.27 1.00
C ARG A 2 -36.10 -43.24 0.05
N LEU A 3 -36.41 -41.99 0.41
CA LEU A 3 -35.75 -40.71 0.10
C LEU A 3 -34.26 -40.70 0.53
N LEU A 4 -33.47 -39.79 -0.07
CA LEU A 4 -32.31 -39.02 0.45
C LEU A 4 -31.35 -38.73 -0.75
N LYS A 5 -30.78 -37.56 -1.03
CA LYS A 5 -30.63 -36.28 -0.31
C LYS A 5 -30.16 -35.21 -1.31
N ILE A 6 -30.69 -34.01 -1.18
CA ILE A 6 -30.19 -32.75 -1.75
C ILE A 6 -28.80 -32.43 -1.16
N ALA A 7 -28.06 -31.55 -1.86
CA ALA A 7 -26.86 -30.80 -1.45
C ALA A 7 -25.57 -31.35 -2.08
N MET A 8 -24.73 -30.54 -2.70
CA MET A 8 -24.23 -29.29 -2.11
C MET A 8 -23.72 -28.37 -3.22
N LEU A 9 -24.39 -27.23 -3.36
CA LEU A 9 -23.89 -26.03 -4.00
C LEU A 9 -22.69 -25.52 -3.17
N ALA A 10 -21.48 -25.61 -3.72
CA ALA A 10 -20.32 -24.92 -3.20
C ALA A 10 -19.62 -24.24 -4.37
N ALA A 11 -20.25 -23.17 -4.87
CA ALA A 11 -19.53 -22.15 -5.60
C ALA A 11 -18.49 -21.58 -4.61
N MET A 12 -17.25 -22.05 -4.73
CA MET A 12 -16.12 -21.45 -4.01
C MET A 12 -15.99 -20.01 -4.54
N LEU A 13 -16.65 -19.07 -3.87
CA LEU A 13 -16.23 -17.67 -3.89
C LEU A 13 -14.87 -17.64 -3.16
N LEU A 14 -13.80 -17.97 -3.88
CA LEU A 14 -12.49 -17.53 -3.44
C LEU A 14 -12.54 -16.00 -3.48
N PRO A 15 -12.29 -15.30 -2.36
CA PRO A 15 -12.06 -13.88 -2.42
C PRO A 15 -10.80 -13.69 -3.27
N LEU A 16 -10.98 -13.18 -4.50
CA LEU A 16 -9.86 -12.61 -5.23
C LEU A 16 -9.42 -11.42 -4.38
N THR A 17 -8.37 -11.63 -3.58
CA THR A 17 -7.63 -10.56 -2.93
C THR A 17 -6.95 -9.78 -4.05
N SER A 18 -7.73 -8.89 -4.68
CA SER A 18 -7.24 -7.94 -5.67
C SER A 18 -6.49 -6.87 -4.91
N HIS A 19 -5.17 -6.99 -4.86
CA HIS A 19 -4.31 -5.95 -4.37
C HIS A 19 -4.34 -4.79 -5.37
N ALA A 20 -4.34 -3.55 -4.86
CA ALA A 20 -4.14 -2.38 -5.68
C ALA A 20 -2.76 -2.42 -6.33
N THR A 21 -2.75 -2.41 -7.65
CA THR A 21 -1.52 -2.14 -8.39
C THR A 21 -1.16 -0.67 -8.25
N LEU A 22 0.12 -0.36 -8.04
CA LEU A 22 0.64 0.99 -8.21
C LEU A 22 0.20 1.56 -9.57
N GLY A 23 -0.37 2.77 -9.57
CA GLY A 23 -0.98 3.40 -10.76
C GLY A 23 -2.43 2.96 -11.05
N GLY A 24 -3.01 2.05 -10.27
CA GLY A 24 -4.40 1.58 -10.40
C GLY A 24 -5.32 2.04 -9.26
N ALA A 25 -6.51 1.43 -9.20
CA ALA A 25 -7.50 1.69 -8.15
C ALA A 25 -7.07 1.09 -6.80
N PRO A 26 -7.45 1.70 -5.66
CA PRO A 26 -7.08 1.23 -4.32
C PRO A 26 -7.74 -0.11 -3.95
N SER A 27 -7.14 -0.79 -2.97
CA SER A 27 -7.58 -2.12 -2.55
C SER A 27 -8.93 -2.03 -1.85
N ALA A 28 -9.84 -2.93 -2.18
CA ALA A 28 -11.08 -3.11 -1.43
C ALA A 28 -10.80 -3.82 -0.10
N SER A 29 -10.23 -3.12 0.88
CA SER A 29 -10.12 -3.66 2.25
C SER A 29 -11.41 -3.44 3.05
N PRO A 30 -11.85 -4.44 3.85
CA PRO A 30 -12.95 -4.28 4.80
C PRO A 30 -12.53 -3.50 6.07
N SER A 31 -11.26 -3.15 6.21
CA SER A 31 -10.76 -2.33 7.31
C SER A 31 -11.17 -0.88 7.08
N SER A 32 -11.96 -0.33 7.99
CA SER A 32 -12.29 1.10 8.06
C SER A 32 -11.04 1.94 7.79
N PRO A 33 -11.09 2.94 6.89
CA PRO A 33 -9.92 3.76 6.60
C PRO A 33 -9.47 4.41 7.91
N ILE A 34 -8.31 3.99 8.44
CA ILE A 34 -7.62 4.77 9.46
C ILE A 34 -7.10 5.99 8.73
N MET A 35 -7.87 7.08 8.75
CA MET A 35 -7.37 8.39 8.39
C MET A 35 -6.35 8.78 9.45
N LEU A 36 -5.10 8.34 9.29
CA LEU A 36 -3.98 8.81 10.13
C LEU A 36 -3.74 10.28 9.79
N ARG A 37 -4.42 11.15 10.54
CA ARG A 37 -4.15 12.57 10.59
C ARG A 37 -2.93 12.74 11.49
N ALA A 38 -1.78 13.09 10.93
CA ALA A 38 -0.61 13.48 11.71
C ALA A 38 -0.95 14.76 12.50
N THR A 39 -1.35 14.61 13.76
CA THR A 39 -1.50 15.71 14.70
C THR A 39 -0.17 15.91 15.43
N PRO A 40 0.43 17.11 15.45
CA PRO A 40 1.42 17.42 16.49
C PRO A 40 0.68 17.41 17.83
N GLN A 41 1.12 16.50 18.71
CA GLN A 41 0.60 16.32 20.05
C GLN A 41 0.89 17.57 20.90
N SER A 42 -0.12 18.40 21.09
CA SER A 42 -0.19 19.33 22.22
C SER A 42 -1.39 18.95 23.08
N ALA A 43 -1.11 18.64 24.33
CA ALA A 43 -2.08 18.30 25.35
C ALA A 43 -3.09 19.44 25.57
N ALA A 44 -4.38 19.12 25.55
CA ALA A 44 -5.40 19.60 26.49
C ALA A 44 -6.80 19.14 26.04
N SER A 45 -7.56 18.65 27.00
CA SER A 45 -8.96 18.23 26.90
C SER A 45 -9.92 19.36 26.50
N ALA A 46 -11.09 18.94 26.00
CA ALA A 46 -12.40 19.59 26.03
C ALA A 46 -13.04 19.90 24.68
N SER A 47 -14.31 19.51 24.63
CA SER A 47 -15.33 19.63 23.59
C SER A 47 -15.48 21.02 22.98
N THR A 48 -15.49 21.11 21.65
CA THR A 48 -16.57 21.75 20.87
C THR A 48 -16.41 21.35 19.41
N GLY A 49 -17.52 20.96 18.77
CA GLY A 49 -17.57 20.71 17.33
C GLY A 49 -17.28 22.00 16.57
N SER A 50 -16.02 22.22 16.25
CA SER A 50 -15.60 23.21 15.27
C SER A 50 -15.37 22.46 13.97
N ALA A 51 -16.19 22.78 12.97
CA ALA A 51 -15.96 22.38 11.59
C ALA A 51 -14.63 22.99 11.14
N ASN A 52 -13.53 22.28 11.41
CA ASN A 52 -12.25 22.57 10.79
C ASN A 52 -12.43 22.31 9.30
N THR A 53 -12.60 23.38 8.53
CA THR A 53 -12.38 23.42 7.09
C THR A 53 -11.14 22.57 6.78
N PRO A 54 -11.28 21.42 6.12
CA PRO A 54 -10.15 20.53 5.94
C PRO A 54 -9.16 21.24 5.03
N SER A 55 -7.95 21.47 5.53
CA SER A 55 -6.79 21.42 4.64
C SER A 55 -6.81 20.00 4.09
N THR A 56 -7.45 19.84 2.94
CA THR A 56 -7.59 18.55 2.24
C THR A 56 -6.19 18.09 1.93
N ALA A 57 -5.68 17.12 2.70
CA ALA A 57 -4.45 16.43 2.33
C ALA A 57 -4.64 16.00 0.86
N PRO A 58 -3.65 16.26 -0.02
CA PRO A 58 -3.84 16.04 -1.46
C PRO A 58 -3.96 14.56 -1.85
N TYR A 59 -3.99 13.67 -0.85
CA TYR A 59 -4.18 12.23 -0.97
C TYR A 59 -4.84 11.67 0.30
N THR A 60 -5.37 10.45 0.19
CA THR A 60 -5.85 9.62 1.31
C THR A 60 -4.93 8.44 1.51
N MET A 61 -4.57 8.12 2.75
CA MET A 61 -3.82 6.90 3.08
C MET A 61 -4.79 5.77 3.46
N ARG A 62 -4.60 4.57 2.90
CA ARG A 62 -5.30 3.35 3.31
C ARG A 62 -4.29 2.35 3.82
N GLU A 63 -4.50 1.82 5.02
CA GLU A 63 -3.67 0.76 5.58
C GLU A 63 -4.41 -0.57 5.49
N SER A 64 -3.70 -1.61 5.07
CA SER A 64 -4.15 -2.99 5.06
C SER A 64 -3.05 -3.89 5.62
N ARG A 65 -3.42 -5.05 6.13
CA ARG A 65 -2.46 -6.05 6.63
C ARG A 65 -2.78 -7.40 6.03
N ASP A 66 -1.78 -8.05 5.45
CA ASP A 66 -1.95 -9.36 4.84
C ASP A 66 -1.93 -10.49 5.89
N ALA A 67 -2.28 -11.71 5.48
CA ALA A 67 -2.26 -12.89 6.34
C ALA A 67 -0.85 -13.26 6.84
N ASN A 68 0.19 -12.76 6.17
CA ASN A 68 1.59 -12.99 6.51
C ASN A 68 2.14 -11.93 7.49
N GLY A 69 1.30 -10.98 7.91
CA GLY A 69 1.65 -9.92 8.84
C GLY A 69 2.39 -8.73 8.21
N VAL A 70 2.39 -8.61 6.89
CA VAL A 70 2.88 -7.44 6.14
C VAL A 70 1.80 -6.36 6.16
N THR A 71 2.15 -5.20 6.71
CA THR A 71 1.36 -3.98 6.63
C THR A 71 1.65 -3.28 5.32
N ILE A 72 0.61 -2.98 4.54
CA ILE A 72 0.67 -2.26 3.27
C ILE A 72 -0.12 -0.96 3.42
N ARG A 73 0.55 0.16 3.18
CA ARG A 73 -0.03 1.51 3.15
C ARG A 73 -0.10 2.00 1.72
N GLU A 74 -1.29 2.35 1.27
CA GLU A 74 -1.57 2.85 -0.08
C GLU A 74 -1.91 4.34 0.01
N TYR A 75 -1.27 5.16 -0.81
CA TYR A 75 -1.56 6.59 -0.90
C TYR A 75 -2.32 6.86 -2.20
N VAL A 76 -3.56 7.33 -2.04
CA VAL A 76 -4.56 7.41 -3.10
C VAL A 76 -4.87 8.88 -3.39
N LEU A 77 -4.75 9.27 -4.65
CA LEU A 77 -5.16 10.59 -5.12
C LEU A 77 -6.69 10.71 -5.14
N PRO A 78 -7.26 11.94 -5.14
CA PRO A 78 -8.69 12.16 -5.36
C PRO A 78 -9.22 11.57 -6.68
N SER A 79 -8.34 11.35 -7.67
CA SER A 79 -8.64 10.64 -8.92
C SER A 79 -8.80 9.13 -8.76
N ASN A 80 -8.78 8.62 -7.52
CA ASN A 80 -8.86 7.20 -7.18
C ASN A 80 -7.69 6.36 -7.75
N VAL A 81 -6.50 6.98 -7.83
CA VAL A 81 -5.27 6.36 -8.30
C VAL A 81 -4.28 6.22 -7.15
N VAL A 82 -3.73 5.03 -6.95
CA VAL A 82 -2.64 4.80 -6.00
C VAL A 82 -1.33 5.30 -6.60
N PHE A 83 -0.80 6.41 -6.09
CA PHE A 83 0.45 7.00 -6.59
C PHE A 83 1.68 6.52 -5.81
N ALA A 84 1.48 6.02 -4.59
CA ALA A 84 2.54 5.46 -3.77
C ALA A 84 2.00 4.31 -2.91
N VAL A 85 2.89 3.37 -2.63
CA VAL A 85 2.65 2.22 -1.75
C VAL A 85 3.85 2.03 -0.85
N ARG A 86 3.63 1.83 0.45
CA ARG A 86 4.65 1.48 1.44
C ARG A 86 4.30 0.13 2.05
N TRP A 87 5.30 -0.69 2.30
CA TRP A 87 5.11 -1.97 2.98
C TRP A 87 6.12 -2.13 4.10
N GLU A 88 5.71 -2.89 5.12
CA GLU A 88 6.56 -3.30 6.23
C GLU A 88 6.05 -4.62 6.80
N GLY A 89 6.94 -5.59 7.02
CA GLY A 89 6.53 -6.88 7.55
C GLY A 89 7.66 -7.87 7.76
N PRO A 90 7.34 -9.07 8.26
CA PRO A 90 8.33 -10.12 8.50
C PRO A 90 8.87 -10.73 7.18
N ILE A 91 8.07 -10.64 6.12
CA ILE A 91 8.40 -11.11 4.78
C ILE A 91 8.16 -10.00 3.75
N ARG A 92 8.70 -10.19 2.54
CA ARG A 92 8.39 -9.33 1.40
C ARG A 92 6.97 -9.65 0.90
N PRO A 93 6.12 -8.64 0.64
CA PRO A 93 4.80 -8.87 0.04
C PRO A 93 4.94 -9.41 -1.40
N ASP A 94 3.82 -9.84 -1.98
CA ASP A 94 3.78 -10.14 -3.41
C ASP A 94 3.99 -8.85 -4.23
N MET A 95 5.25 -8.64 -4.62
CA MET A 95 5.68 -7.48 -5.40
C MET A 95 5.03 -7.45 -6.78
N THR A 96 4.61 -8.60 -7.31
CA THR A 96 3.91 -8.68 -8.60
C THR A 96 2.55 -8.04 -8.49
N ALA A 97 1.80 -8.39 -7.44
CA ALA A 97 0.48 -7.84 -7.18
C ALA A 97 0.54 -6.35 -6.77
N LEU A 98 1.55 -5.98 -5.97
CA LEU A 98 1.71 -4.62 -5.45
C LEU A 98 2.14 -3.60 -6.53
N LEU A 99 3.06 -3.99 -7.42
CA LEU A 99 3.62 -3.08 -8.43
C LEU A 99 2.96 -3.21 -9.80
N GLY A 100 2.30 -4.34 -10.08
CA GLY A 100 1.68 -4.65 -11.36
C GLY A 100 2.61 -4.38 -12.55
N SER A 101 2.23 -3.43 -13.41
CA SER A 101 3.01 -3.08 -14.62
C SER A 101 4.43 -2.57 -14.32
N TYR A 102 4.69 -2.12 -13.09
CA TYR A 102 6.01 -1.64 -12.69
C TYR A 102 6.93 -2.75 -12.16
N PHE A 103 6.42 -3.97 -11.96
CA PHE A 103 7.19 -5.12 -11.48
C PHE A 103 8.45 -5.43 -12.32
N PRO A 104 8.43 -5.36 -13.67
CA PRO A 104 9.65 -5.56 -14.46
C PRO A 104 10.78 -4.59 -14.10
N ASN A 105 10.48 -3.33 -13.76
CA ASN A 105 11.48 -2.35 -13.33
C ASN A 105 12.12 -2.75 -11.98
N TYR A 106 11.34 -3.36 -11.10
CA TYR A 106 11.82 -3.88 -9.83
C TYR A 106 12.75 -5.08 -10.01
N VAL A 107 12.41 -6.00 -10.93
CA VAL A 107 13.27 -7.15 -11.26
C VAL A 107 14.58 -6.69 -11.88
N SER A 108 14.52 -5.78 -12.88
CA SER A 108 15.74 -5.26 -13.52
C SER A 108 16.67 -4.55 -12.55
N ALA A 109 16.10 -3.83 -11.57
CA ALA A 109 16.88 -3.22 -10.48
C ALA A 109 17.59 -4.26 -9.59
N GLY A 110 16.92 -5.38 -9.33
CA GLY A 110 17.48 -6.46 -8.54
C GLY A 110 18.61 -7.19 -9.28
N GLU A 111 18.52 -7.29 -10.60
CA GLU A 111 19.54 -7.91 -11.46
C GLU A 111 20.76 -7.01 -11.68
N SER A 112 20.54 -5.71 -11.87
CA SER A 112 21.62 -4.71 -12.01
C SER A 112 22.43 -4.56 -10.72
N ARG A 113 21.84 -4.90 -9.58
CA ARG A 113 22.52 -4.94 -8.29
C ARG A 113 23.44 -6.17 -8.22
N ALA A 114 24.75 -5.93 -8.33
CA ALA A 114 25.76 -6.90 -7.94
C ALA A 114 25.49 -7.38 -6.51
N ARG A 115 25.22 -8.69 -6.35
CA ARG A 115 24.91 -9.45 -5.12
C ARG A 115 25.35 -8.73 -3.84
N GLY A 116 24.46 -7.95 -3.21
CA GLY A 116 24.79 -7.18 -2.01
C GLY A 116 23.59 -6.97 -1.09
N THR A 117 23.83 -6.96 0.22
CA THR A 117 22.84 -6.87 1.32
C THR A 117 22.37 -5.45 1.61
N GLY A 118 22.45 -4.54 0.62
CA GLY A 118 22.06 -3.13 0.79
C GLY A 118 20.63 -2.86 0.28
N PRO A 119 20.04 -1.70 0.64
CA PRO A 119 18.75 -1.29 0.11
C PRO A 119 18.77 -1.28 -1.43
N LEU A 120 17.74 -1.86 -2.03
CA LEU A 120 17.44 -1.73 -3.44
C LEU A 120 16.83 -0.35 -3.66
N ILE A 121 17.55 0.53 -4.35
CA ILE A 121 17.06 1.85 -4.75
C ILE A 121 17.11 1.87 -6.27
N GLU A 122 15.95 1.94 -6.89
CA GLU A 122 15.81 2.12 -8.33
C GLU A 122 14.89 3.29 -8.59
N GLY A 123 15.22 4.12 -9.57
CA GLY A 123 14.35 5.21 -9.94
C GLY A 123 14.67 5.78 -11.30
N ASN A 124 13.63 5.89 -12.12
CA ASN A 124 13.61 6.77 -13.29
C ASN A 124 12.60 7.91 -13.02
N GLY A 125 12.36 8.79 -14.02
CA GLY A 125 11.39 9.87 -13.88
C GLY A 125 9.94 9.41 -13.65
N ASP A 126 9.65 8.13 -13.87
CA ASP A 126 8.30 7.58 -13.99
C ASP A 126 7.93 6.69 -12.81
N PHE A 127 8.91 6.02 -12.23
CA PHE A 127 8.77 5.07 -11.14
C PHE A 127 10.01 5.08 -10.27
N ARG A 128 9.81 5.09 -8.95
CA ARG A 128 10.88 4.96 -7.97
C ARG A 128 10.49 3.95 -6.90
N ILE A 129 11.44 3.11 -6.53
CA ILE A 129 11.30 2.10 -5.50
C ILE A 129 12.52 2.07 -4.60
N GLU A 130 12.27 2.02 -3.30
CA GLU A 130 13.27 1.88 -2.27
C GLU A 130 12.84 0.71 -1.39
N SER A 131 13.53 -0.41 -1.49
CA SER A 131 13.24 -1.64 -0.75
C SER A 131 14.44 -2.08 0.04
N ALA A 132 14.27 -2.29 1.33
CA ALA A 132 15.33 -2.76 2.22
C ALA A 132 14.80 -3.85 3.14
N GLY A 133 15.71 -4.50 3.83
CA GLY A 133 15.31 -5.45 4.85
C GLY A 133 16.39 -6.43 5.21
N ARG A 134 16.14 -7.10 6.33
CA ARG A 134 16.87 -8.27 6.81
C ARG A 134 15.87 -9.40 7.03
N LEU A 135 16.38 -10.58 7.32
CA LEU A 135 15.53 -11.73 7.64
C LEU A 135 14.56 -11.36 8.78
N GLY A 136 13.26 -11.51 8.56
CA GLY A 136 12.22 -11.19 9.54
C GLY A 136 11.83 -9.70 9.66
N HIS A 137 12.40 -8.80 8.86
CA HIS A 137 11.97 -7.39 8.79
C HIS A 137 12.32 -6.80 7.42
N PHE A 138 11.32 -6.76 6.54
CA PHE A 138 11.38 -6.14 5.22
C PHE A 138 10.51 -4.90 5.20
N PHE A 139 11.00 -3.86 4.56
CA PHE A 139 10.26 -2.63 4.38
C PHE A 139 10.63 -1.96 3.06
N GLY A 140 9.76 -1.10 2.58
CA GLY A 140 10.04 -0.33 1.39
C GLY A 140 8.91 0.56 0.98
N ILE A 141 9.19 1.40 0.01
CA ILE A 141 8.24 2.31 -0.60
C ILE A 141 8.43 2.28 -2.12
N ALA A 142 7.33 2.35 -2.85
CA ALA A 142 7.32 2.58 -4.28
C ALA A 142 6.36 3.72 -4.59
N TYR A 143 6.76 4.64 -5.47
CA TYR A 143 5.95 5.79 -5.84
C TYR A 143 6.21 6.23 -7.28
N LEU A 144 5.24 6.96 -7.82
CA LEU A 144 5.26 7.50 -9.17
C LEU A 144 5.56 9.01 -9.08
N PRO A 145 6.79 9.46 -9.40
CA PRO A 145 7.16 10.87 -9.27
C PRO A 145 6.24 11.82 -10.04
N ARG A 146 5.75 11.39 -11.22
CA ARG A 146 4.80 12.17 -12.04
C ARG A 146 3.42 12.36 -11.42
N LEU A 147 3.04 11.49 -10.48
CA LEU A 147 1.74 11.55 -9.79
C LEU A 147 1.87 12.05 -8.35
N MET A 148 3.07 12.44 -7.91
CA MET A 148 3.24 13.05 -6.60
C MET A 148 2.51 14.39 -6.56
N PRO A 149 1.66 14.64 -5.55
CA PRO A 149 1.08 15.96 -5.37
C PRO A 149 2.14 17.02 -5.14
N ALA A 150 1.85 18.24 -5.60
CA ALA A 150 2.67 19.40 -5.30
C ALA A 150 2.88 19.51 -3.77
N HIS A 151 4.13 19.75 -3.37
CA HIS A 151 4.55 19.91 -1.96
C HIS A 151 4.54 18.65 -1.09
N VAL A 152 4.28 17.46 -1.65
CA VAL A 152 4.51 16.19 -0.95
C VAL A 152 5.87 15.67 -1.36
N LEU A 153 6.69 15.26 -0.40
CA LEU A 153 7.98 14.61 -0.63
C LEU A 153 7.88 13.14 -0.23
N ALA A 154 8.71 12.28 -0.84
CA ALA A 154 8.70 10.85 -0.52
C ALA A 154 8.90 10.56 0.98
N LYS A 155 9.65 11.41 1.69
CA LYS A 155 9.85 11.33 3.14
C LYS A 155 8.60 11.60 3.98
N ASP A 156 7.58 12.24 3.40
CA ASP A 156 6.32 12.54 4.08
C ASP A 156 5.36 11.33 4.03
N LEU A 157 5.69 10.31 3.24
CA LEU A 157 4.92 9.07 3.09
C LEU A 157 5.33 8.08 4.20
N GLN A 158 4.56 8.13 5.30
CA GLN A 158 4.80 7.33 6.50
C GLN A 158 4.06 6.00 6.54
#